data_AF-S4R557-F1
#
_entry.id   AF-S4R557-F1
#
_cell.length_a   1.000
_cell.length_b   1.000
_cell.length_c   1.000
_cell.angle_alpha   90.00
_cell.angle_beta   90.00
_cell.angle_gamma   90.00
#
_symmetry.space_group_name_H-M   'P 1'
#
loop_
_entity.id
_entity.type
_entity.pdbx_description
1 polymer ?
#
loop_
_entity_poly.entity_id
_entity_poly.type
_entity_poly.pdbx_seq_one_letter_code
_entity_poly.pdbx_strand_id
1 'polypeptide(L)'
;VTFFSRQRLQLQLDMIEKDYGERETRELWSRLQVRKLFHSRDVEVVPALLHGDLWTGNAAEINEGPVIFDPASFYGHSEYELAIAGACSRSFSSTLHSSYHALIPKSQGFGKSQKLQQLFHYLKLFHYLNHWNHFGTGYRGSSISTIRSLLK
;
A
#
# COMPACT_ATOMS: atom_id res chain seq x y z
N VAL A 1 -7.47 10.55 -7.32
CA VAL A 1 -8.05 10.44 -5.95
C VAL A 1 -9.23 9.48 -5.89
N THR A 2 -10.31 9.73 -6.65
CA THR A 2 -11.57 8.95 -6.59
C THR A 2 -11.37 7.47 -6.85
N PHE A 3 -10.51 7.11 -7.81
CA PHE A 3 -10.17 5.72 -8.12
C PHE A 3 -9.64 4.98 -6.90
N PHE A 4 -8.51 5.41 -6.33
CA PHE A 4 -7.90 4.71 -5.20
C PHE A 4 -8.78 4.70 -3.94
N SER A 5 -9.45 5.81 -3.62
CA SER A 5 -10.30 5.87 -2.42
C SER A 5 -11.57 5.02 -2.54
N ARG A 6 -12.27 5.08 -3.68
CA ARG A 6 -13.58 4.42 -3.85
C ARG A 6 -13.48 3.04 -4.49
N GLN A 7 -12.61 2.87 -5.48
CA GLN A 7 -12.53 1.63 -6.25
C GLN A 7 -11.42 0.69 -5.77
N ARG A 8 -10.55 1.12 -4.85
CA ARG A 8 -9.57 0.23 -4.21
C ARG A 8 -9.87 0.06 -2.73
N LEU A 9 -9.81 1.13 -1.93
CA LEU A 9 -9.96 1.01 -0.47
C LEU A 9 -11.40 0.72 -0.02
N GLN A 10 -12.38 1.51 -0.48
CA GLN A 10 -13.78 1.33 -0.05
C GLN A 10 -14.31 -0.07 -0.38
N LEU A 11 -14.05 -0.59 -1.59
CA LEU A 11 -14.51 -1.94 -1.97
C LEU A 11 -13.97 -3.01 -1.03
N GLN A 12 -12.72 -2.91 -0.60
CA GLN A 12 -12.12 -3.89 0.32
C GLN A 12 -12.80 -3.86 1.69
N LEU A 13 -13.19 -2.68 2.15
CA LEU A 13 -13.90 -2.52 3.42
C LEU A 13 -15.35 -3.00 3.33
N ASP A 14 -16.02 -2.73 2.21
CA ASP A 14 -17.40 -3.20 1.98
C ASP A 14 -17.44 -4.73 1.97
N MET A 15 -16.45 -5.39 1.39
CA MET A 15 -16.30 -6.86 1.44
C MET A 15 -16.05 -7.35 2.87
N ILE A 16 -15.15 -6.71 3.62
CA ILE A 16 -14.87 -7.08 5.03
C ILE A 16 -16.14 -6.92 5.89
N GLU A 17 -16.88 -5.83 5.72
CA GLU A 17 -18.12 -5.58 6.45
C GLU A 17 -19.16 -6.67 6.14
N LYS A 18 -19.31 -7.02 4.86
CA LYS A 18 -20.25 -8.05 4.41
C LYS A 18 -19.89 -9.43 4.96
N ASP A 19 -18.63 -9.81 4.92
CA ASP A 19 -18.21 -11.19 5.18
C ASP A 19 -17.89 -11.43 6.67
N TYR A 20 -17.47 -10.40 7.41
CA TYR A 20 -17.08 -10.50 8.83
C TYR A 20 -17.94 -9.67 9.79
N GLY A 21 -18.87 -8.84 9.30
CA GLY A 21 -19.72 -8.01 10.15
C GLY A 21 -18.95 -6.93 10.93
N GLU A 22 -17.80 -6.50 10.43
CA GLU A 22 -16.86 -5.70 11.20
C GLU A 22 -17.25 -4.21 11.28
N ARG A 23 -17.78 -3.82 12.44
CA ARG A 23 -18.21 -2.45 12.75
C ARG A 23 -17.06 -1.51 13.11
N GLU A 24 -16.03 -2.00 13.81
CA GLU A 24 -14.92 -1.15 14.26
C GLU A 24 -14.16 -0.56 13.07
N THR A 25 -13.84 -1.40 12.09
CA THR A 25 -13.12 -0.97 10.88
C THR A 25 -13.93 0.06 10.10
N ARG A 26 -15.26 -0.10 10.03
CA ARG A 26 -16.17 0.86 9.39
C ARG A 26 -16.19 2.21 10.11
N GLU A 27 -16.32 2.21 11.42
CA GLU A 27 -16.30 3.43 12.23
C GLU A 27 -14.99 4.18 12.06
N LEU A 28 -13.86 3.48 12.14
CA LEU A 28 -12.55 4.07 11.93
C LEU A 28 -12.36 4.58 10.49
N TRP A 29 -12.84 3.85 9.49
CA TRP A 29 -12.80 4.28 8.09
C TRP A 29 -13.62 5.55 7.84
N SER A 30 -14.81 5.67 8.45
CA SER A 30 -15.66 6.87 8.30
C SER A 30 -14.97 8.16 8.74
N ARG A 31 -14.00 8.05 9.65
CA ARG A 31 -13.21 9.16 10.18
C ARG A 31 -12.03 9.53 9.28
N LEU A 32 -11.61 8.65 8.36
CA LEU A 32 -10.47 8.90 7.48
C LEU A 32 -10.86 9.88 6.36
N GLN A 33 -10.13 10.99 6.29
CA GLN A 33 -10.35 12.02 5.27
C GLN A 33 -9.48 11.80 4.02
N VAL A 34 -9.64 10.63 3.39
CA VAL A 34 -8.81 10.16 2.25
C VAL A 34 -8.70 11.21 1.14
N ARG A 35 -9.77 11.96 0.88
CA ARG A 35 -9.79 12.98 -0.18
C ARG A 35 -8.83 14.16 0.05
N LYS A 36 -8.53 14.52 1.30
CA LYS A 36 -7.67 15.67 1.62
C LYS A 36 -6.21 15.40 1.30
N LEU A 37 -5.77 14.15 1.41
CA LEU A 37 -4.39 13.77 1.14
C LEU A 37 -4.02 13.95 -0.33
N PHE A 38 -4.84 13.38 -1.23
CA PHE A 38 -4.54 13.33 -2.66
C PHE A 38 -4.92 14.61 -3.44
N HIS A 39 -5.48 15.64 -2.79
CA HIS A 39 -5.70 16.96 -3.40
C HIS A 39 -4.64 17.99 -3.01
N SER A 40 -3.67 17.61 -2.18
CA SER A 40 -2.58 18.53 -1.82
C SER A 40 -1.60 18.66 -2.98
N ARG A 41 -1.17 19.89 -3.28
CA ARG A 41 -0.12 20.19 -4.28
C ARG A 41 1.28 19.71 -3.85
N ASP A 42 1.39 19.18 -2.63
CA ASP A 42 2.65 18.73 -2.02
C ASP A 42 3.05 17.32 -2.44
N VAL A 43 2.19 16.62 -3.19
CA VAL A 43 2.46 15.27 -3.71
C VAL A 43 2.28 15.29 -5.22
N GLU A 44 3.39 15.46 -5.94
CA GLU A 44 3.43 15.25 -7.38
C GLU A 44 3.45 13.74 -7.66
N VAL A 45 2.40 13.23 -8.29
CA VAL A 45 2.28 11.81 -8.65
C VAL A 45 2.67 11.65 -10.11
N VAL A 46 3.88 11.13 -10.37
CA VAL A 46 4.27 10.67 -11.71
C VAL A 46 3.86 9.20 -11.84
N PRO A 47 2.96 8.83 -12.77
CA PRO A 47 2.52 7.45 -12.93
C PRO A 47 3.69 6.55 -13.36
N ALA A 48 4.01 5.55 -12.54
CA ALA A 48 4.95 4.49 -12.84
C ALA A 48 4.18 3.18 -13.11
N LEU A 49 4.71 2.34 -14.01
CA LEU A 49 4.23 0.97 -14.17
C LEU A 49 4.67 0.16 -12.94
N LEU A 50 3.70 -0.36 -12.20
CA LEU A 50 3.92 -1.15 -11.00
C LEU A 50 3.67 -2.63 -11.29
N HIS A 51 4.40 -3.51 -10.59
CA HIS A 51 4.10 -4.95 -10.54
C HIS A 51 2.79 -5.18 -9.79
N GLY A 52 2.55 -4.44 -8.71
CA GLY A 52 1.26 -4.38 -8.04
C GLY A 52 1.04 -5.41 -6.93
N ASP A 53 1.85 -6.47 -6.92
CA ASP A 53 1.90 -7.51 -5.88
C ASP A 53 3.35 -8.03 -5.68
N LEU A 54 4.33 -7.13 -5.60
CA LEU A 54 5.73 -7.54 -5.47
C LEU A 54 6.11 -7.85 -4.01
N TRP A 55 6.36 -9.12 -3.73
CA TRP A 55 6.92 -9.63 -2.47
C TRP A 55 7.85 -10.80 -2.77
N THR A 56 8.60 -11.30 -1.78
CA THR A 56 9.62 -12.35 -2.05
C THR A 56 9.03 -13.66 -2.59
N GLY A 57 7.72 -13.88 -2.46
CA GLY A 57 7.05 -15.04 -3.06
C GLY A 57 6.89 -14.91 -4.58
N ASN A 58 6.85 -13.69 -5.09
CA ASN A 58 6.64 -13.33 -6.50
C ASN A 58 7.95 -12.89 -7.18
N ALA A 59 9.08 -13.24 -6.59
CA ALA A 59 10.41 -12.93 -7.10
C ALA A 59 11.33 -14.15 -6.94
N ALA A 60 12.15 -14.40 -7.95
CA ALA A 60 13.19 -15.41 -7.92
C ALA A 60 14.44 -14.91 -8.64
N GLU A 61 15.51 -15.70 -8.58
CA GLU A 61 16.76 -15.44 -9.27
C GLU A 61 17.08 -16.64 -10.17
N ILE A 62 17.38 -16.35 -11.44
CA ILE A 62 17.87 -17.33 -12.42
C ILE A 62 19.29 -16.93 -12.83
N ASN A 63 19.94 -17.75 -13.66
CA ASN A 63 21.33 -17.51 -14.08
C ASN A 63 21.51 -16.16 -14.80
N GLU A 64 20.46 -15.68 -15.45
CA GLU A 64 20.41 -14.44 -16.21
C GLU A 64 20.10 -13.21 -15.33
N GLY A 65 19.71 -13.42 -14.07
CA GLY A 65 19.40 -12.36 -13.10
C GLY A 65 18.03 -12.51 -12.41
N PRO A 66 17.52 -11.44 -11.79
CA PRO A 66 16.26 -11.48 -11.06
C PRO A 66 15.07 -11.58 -12.02
N VAL A 67 14.10 -12.40 -11.65
CA VAL A 67 12.81 -12.54 -12.32
C VAL A 67 11.67 -12.26 -11.35
N ILE A 68 10.62 -11.61 -11.85
CA ILE A 68 9.39 -11.31 -11.12
C ILE A 68 8.21 -11.91 -11.87
N PHE A 69 7.21 -12.42 -11.16
CA PHE A 69 6.08 -13.15 -11.72
C PHE A 69 4.80 -12.90 -10.91
N ASP A 70 3.66 -13.33 -11.45
CA ASP A 70 2.32 -13.09 -10.91
C ASP A 70 1.97 -11.60 -10.68
N PRO A 71 2.06 -10.77 -11.74
CA PRO A 71 1.79 -9.34 -11.61
C PRO A 71 0.30 -9.04 -11.42
N ALA A 72 0.02 -8.04 -10.60
CA ALA A 72 -1.26 -7.33 -10.51
C ALA A 72 -1.10 -5.91 -11.07
N SER A 73 -0.48 -5.77 -12.24
CA SER A 73 0.09 -4.52 -12.73
C SER A 73 -0.93 -3.40 -12.93
N PHE A 74 -0.52 -2.17 -12.58
CA PHE A 74 -1.26 -0.95 -12.87
C PHE A 74 -0.35 0.27 -12.85
N TYR A 75 -0.84 1.40 -13.36
CA TYR A 75 -0.13 2.68 -13.25
C TYR A 75 -0.48 3.36 -11.93
N GLY A 76 0.54 3.67 -11.12
CA GLY A 76 0.36 4.27 -9.81
C GLY A 76 1.58 5.06 -9.34
N HIS A 77 1.60 5.41 -8.06
CA HIS A 77 2.74 6.06 -7.44
C HIS A 77 3.86 5.04 -7.23
N SER A 78 5.10 5.36 -7.61
CA SER A 78 6.27 4.45 -7.54
C SER A 78 6.47 3.82 -6.14
N GLU A 79 6.31 4.62 -5.09
CA GLU A 79 6.39 4.19 -3.68
C GLU A 79 5.39 3.07 -3.29
N TYR A 80 4.38 2.78 -4.12
CA TYR A 80 3.47 1.66 -3.90
C TYR A 80 4.20 0.32 -3.89
N GLU A 81 5.19 0.13 -4.77
CA GLU A 81 5.91 -1.13 -4.86
C GLU A 81 6.65 -1.44 -3.55
N LEU A 82 7.33 -0.43 -3.01
CA LEU A 82 8.05 -0.52 -1.75
C LEU A 82 7.10 -0.70 -0.55
N ALA A 83 5.88 -0.15 -0.63
CA ALA A 83 4.87 -0.33 0.41
C ALA A 83 4.44 -1.79 0.54
N ILE A 84 4.30 -2.51 -0.58
CA ILE A 84 3.96 -3.94 -0.60
C ILE A 84 5.17 -4.79 -0.24
N ALA A 85 6.31 -4.54 -0.90
CA ALA A 85 7.55 -5.27 -0.69
C ALA A 85 8.00 -5.31 0.78
N GLY A 86 7.68 -4.27 1.56
CA GLY A 86 7.97 -4.19 2.99
C GLY A 86 6.84 -4.65 3.92
N ALA A 87 5.63 -4.93 3.42
CA ALA A 87 4.46 -5.29 4.22
C ALA A 87 4.28 -6.80 4.43
N CYS A 88 4.92 -7.64 3.63
CA CYS A 88 4.79 -9.10 3.66
C CYS A 88 5.73 -9.76 4.69
N SER A 89 5.38 -10.95 5.17
CA SER A 89 6.11 -11.67 6.24
C SER A 89 7.55 -12.08 5.88
N ARG A 90 7.89 -12.06 4.59
CA ARG A 90 9.24 -12.19 4.05
C ARG A 90 9.51 -10.94 3.22
N SER A 91 9.90 -9.86 3.89
CA SER A 91 10.25 -8.62 3.22
C SER A 91 11.59 -8.78 2.50
N PHE A 92 11.76 -8.03 1.40
CA PHE A 92 13.06 -7.88 0.79
C PHE A 92 14.05 -7.23 1.77
N SER A 93 15.35 -7.51 1.59
CA SER A 93 16.42 -6.86 2.36
C SER A 93 16.33 -5.34 2.28
N SER A 94 16.77 -4.64 3.33
CA SER A 94 16.90 -3.17 3.33
C SER A 94 17.75 -2.65 2.17
N THR A 95 18.64 -3.49 1.63
CA THR A 95 19.41 -3.21 0.41
C THR A 95 18.51 -2.90 -0.79
N LEU A 96 17.34 -3.55 -0.92
CA LEU A 96 16.42 -3.28 -2.03
C LEU A 96 15.89 -1.85 -1.99
N HIS A 97 15.52 -1.35 -0.81
CA HIS A 97 15.07 0.03 -0.64
C HIS A 97 16.16 1.03 -1.01
N SER A 98 17.39 0.81 -0.54
CA SER A 98 18.52 1.70 -0.83
C SER A 98 18.88 1.70 -2.32
N SER A 99 18.94 0.53 -2.95
CA SER A 99 19.23 0.40 -4.39
C SER A 99 18.10 0.95 -5.26
N TYR A 100 16.83 0.74 -4.87
CA TYR A 100 15.68 1.33 -5.56
C TYR A 100 15.77 2.85 -5.55
N HIS A 101 16.04 3.46 -4.38
CA HIS A 101 16.13 4.90 -4.25
C HIS A 101 17.39 5.53 -4.86
N ALA A 102 18.41 4.74 -5.15
CA ALA A 102 19.55 5.18 -5.95
C ALA A 102 19.17 5.39 -7.42
N LEU A 103 18.18 4.65 -7.93
CA LEU A 103 17.69 4.76 -9.32
C LEU A 103 16.43 5.63 -9.44
N ILE A 104 15.51 5.51 -8.48
CA ILE A 104 14.24 6.24 -8.42
C ILE A 104 14.27 7.08 -7.14
N PRO A 105 14.65 8.36 -7.22
CA PRO A 105 14.74 9.22 -6.05
C PRO A 105 13.41 9.25 -5.28
N LYS A 106 13.50 9.22 -3.94
CA LYS A 106 12.33 9.45 -3.09
C LYS A 106 11.64 10.74 -3.50
N SER A 107 10.31 10.73 -3.48
CA SER A 107 9.53 11.94 -3.67
C SER A 107 10.01 13.03 -2.70
N GLN A 108 10.13 14.27 -3.18
CA GLN A 108 10.67 15.36 -2.37
C GLN A 108 9.90 15.47 -1.06
N GLY A 109 10.63 15.38 0.06
CA GLY A 109 10.05 15.45 1.39
C GLY A 109 9.57 14.11 1.97
N PHE A 110 9.81 12.94 1.38
CA PHE A 110 9.31 11.66 1.92
C PHE A 110 9.62 11.43 3.42
N GLY A 111 10.79 11.87 3.90
CA GLY A 111 11.17 11.77 5.33
C GLY A 111 10.71 12.93 6.23
N LYS A 112 10.21 14.04 5.66
CA LYS A 112 9.83 15.26 6.41
C LYS A 112 8.34 15.62 6.25
N SER A 113 7.72 15.14 5.18
CA SER A 113 6.34 15.37 4.80
C SER A 113 5.48 14.30 5.43
N GLN A 114 4.71 14.71 6.44
CA GLN A 114 3.68 13.89 7.06
C GLN A 114 2.73 13.30 6.00
N LYS A 115 2.49 14.01 4.90
CA LYS A 115 1.59 13.59 3.81
C LYS A 115 2.14 12.43 2.98
N LEU A 116 3.45 12.39 2.71
CA LEU A 116 4.05 11.27 1.98
C LEU A 116 4.11 10.01 2.85
N GLN A 117 4.34 10.15 4.16
CA GLN A 117 4.22 9.03 5.10
C GLN A 117 2.78 8.52 5.20
N GLN A 118 1.79 9.42 5.24
CA GLN A 118 0.38 9.04 5.18
C GLN A 118 0.03 8.34 3.86
N LEU A 119 0.54 8.83 2.71
CA LEU A 119 0.37 8.15 1.43
C LEU A 119 0.88 6.72 1.51
N PHE A 120 2.11 6.52 1.99
CA PHE A 120 2.70 5.20 2.17
C PHE A 120 1.83 4.29 3.05
N HIS A 121 1.30 4.81 4.17
CA HIS A 121 0.36 4.08 5.02
C HIS A 121 -0.95 3.72 4.32
N TYR A 122 -1.50 4.59 3.46
CA TYR A 122 -2.68 4.26 2.66
C TYR A 122 -2.42 3.14 1.65
N LEU A 123 -1.23 3.12 1.04
CA LEU A 123 -0.83 2.07 0.09
C LEU A 123 -0.67 0.73 0.83
N LYS A 124 -0.04 0.73 2.01
CA LYS A 124 0.02 -0.46 2.89
C LYS A 124 -1.36 -0.93 3.35
N LEU A 125 -2.24 0.00 3.71
CA LEU A 125 -3.59 -0.31 4.15
C LEU A 125 -4.36 -1.09 3.07
N PHE A 126 -4.26 -0.67 1.81
CA PHE A 126 -4.88 -1.40 0.70
C PHE A 126 -4.45 -2.87 0.67
N HIS A 127 -3.15 -3.12 0.79
CA HIS A 127 -2.61 -4.49 0.80
C HIS A 127 -3.11 -5.32 1.99
N TYR A 128 -3.16 -4.75 3.20
CA TYR A 128 -3.66 -5.46 4.38
C TYR A 128 -5.16 -5.76 4.32
N LEU A 129 -5.97 -4.84 3.79
CA LEU A 129 -7.40 -5.08 3.59
C LEU A 129 -7.63 -6.18 2.54
N ASN A 130 -6.85 -6.17 1.45
CA ASN A 130 -6.90 -7.22 0.43
C ASN A 130 -6.54 -8.59 1.02
N HIS A 131 -5.46 -8.66 1.80
CA HIS A 131 -5.06 -9.89 2.47
C HIS A 131 -6.07 -10.36 3.51
N TRP A 132 -6.75 -9.45 4.21
CA TRP A 132 -7.85 -9.83 5.09
C TRP A 132 -8.98 -10.50 4.30
N ASN A 133 -9.43 -9.91 3.19
CA ASN A 133 -10.48 -10.52 2.37
C ASN A 133 -10.11 -11.89 1.81
N HIS A 134 -8.84 -12.12 1.44
CA HIS A 134 -8.42 -13.39 0.85
C HIS A 134 -8.00 -14.46 1.87
N PHE A 135 -7.37 -14.07 2.97
CA PHE A 135 -6.72 -15.00 3.91
C PHE A 135 -7.30 -14.95 5.32
N GLY A 136 -8.29 -14.09 5.56
CA GLY A 136 -9.02 -14.02 6.81
C GLY A 136 -8.43 -13.09 7.86
N THR A 137 -8.93 -13.24 9.09
CA THR A 137 -8.80 -12.26 10.18
C THR A 137 -7.38 -12.06 10.71
N GLY A 138 -6.40 -12.86 10.27
CA GLY A 138 -4.98 -12.66 10.62
C GLY A 138 -4.44 -11.27 10.25
N TYR A 139 -5.03 -10.61 9.25
CA TYR A 139 -4.64 -9.26 8.80
C TYR A 139 -5.47 -8.13 9.43
N ARG A 140 -6.46 -8.46 10.28
CA ARG A 140 -7.30 -7.47 10.98
C ARG A 140 -6.46 -6.51 11.83
N GLY A 141 -5.54 -7.05 12.63
CA GLY A 141 -4.70 -6.26 13.54
C GLY A 141 -3.86 -5.22 12.79
N SER A 142 -3.19 -5.64 11.72
CA SER A 142 -2.38 -4.76 10.86
C SER A 142 -3.22 -3.70 10.17
N SER A 143 -4.42 -4.07 9.68
CA SER A 143 -5.36 -3.14 9.05
C SER A 143 -5.81 -2.04 10.01
N ILE A 144 -6.31 -2.43 11.19
CA ILE A 144 -6.81 -1.49 12.21
C ILE A 144 -5.68 -0.61 12.76
N SER A 145 -4.50 -1.18 13.02
CA SER A 145 -3.33 -0.42 13.47
C SER A 145 -2.94 0.66 12.46
N THR A 146 -2.94 0.31 11.16
CA THR A 146 -2.63 1.24 10.08
C THR A 146 -3.68 2.35 9.99
N ILE A 147 -4.98 2.01 10.07
CA ILE A 147 -6.06 3.01 10.09
C ILE A 147 -5.90 3.98 11.28
N ARG A 148 -5.62 3.46 12.47
CA ARG A 148 -5.40 4.28 13.67
C ARG A 148 -4.18 5.20 13.51
N SER A 149 -3.11 4.74 12.87
CA SER A 149 -1.95 5.59 12.58
C SER A 149 -2.27 6.70 11.58
N LEU A 150 -3.19 6.47 10.64
CA LEU A 150 -3.64 7.48 9.67
C LEU A 150 -4.59 8.52 10.30
N LEU A 151 -5.16 8.23 11.47
CA LEU A 151 -6.05 9.14 12.20
C LEU A 151 -5.32 10.07 13.19
N LYS A 152 -4.02 9.85 13.42
CA LYS A 152 -3.16 10.73 14.23
C LYS A 152 -2.66 11.90 13.39
#